data_AF-A0A1F5SHT8-F1
#
_entry.id   AF-A0A1F5SHT8-F1
#
_cell.length_a   1.000
_cell.length_b   1.000
_cell.length_c   1.000
_cell.angle_alpha   90.00
_cell.angle_beta   90.00
_cell.angle_gamma   90.00
#
_symmetry.space_group_name_H-M   'P 1'
#
loop_
_entity.id
_entity.type
_entity.pdbx_description
1 polymer ?
#
loop_
_entity_poly.entity_id
_entity_poly.type
_entity_poly.pdbx_seq_one_letter_code
_entity_poly.pdbx_strand_id
1 'polypeptide(L)'
;MILLSSDWNLRILKNKQGKRKGTRMKAVTIFMCIALLVLGVFTRIMFNELDQMNKTLDGIKIEVEQMKKDLSELRMLAAETKKMADELRMESLELKKTLEPNKAAETGRKNNDEDLIGSLRPGESVRLSDDSLAYKVKSGDCLSRLTERFTGCGRRPCWEKEWHRLRTDNPDFTDPHLIYPGQVLIFGKSMQN
;
A
#
# COMPACT_ATOMS: atom_id res chain seq x y z
N MET A 1 11.88 83.38 83.98
CA MET A 1 11.42 82.01 83.67
C MET A 1 11.34 81.90 82.15
N ILE A 2 11.82 80.79 81.56
CA ILE A 2 11.77 80.44 80.13
C ILE A 2 12.86 81.08 79.23
N LEU A 3 14.12 80.64 79.31
CA LEU A 3 15.11 80.78 78.20
C LEU A 3 16.23 79.70 78.24
N LEU A 4 15.92 78.44 78.58
CA LEU A 4 16.91 77.35 78.55
C LEU A 4 16.42 76.03 77.91
N SER A 5 15.33 76.06 77.13
CA SER A 5 14.72 74.82 76.60
C SER A 5 14.92 74.57 75.09
N SER A 6 15.62 75.46 74.37
CA SER A 6 15.68 75.41 72.89
C SER A 6 16.87 74.61 72.35
N ASP A 7 18.01 74.60 73.04
CA ASP A 7 19.26 74.03 72.51
C ASP A 7 19.40 72.52 72.67
N TRP A 8 18.72 71.91 73.65
CA TRP A 8 18.80 70.47 73.88
C TRP A 8 18.05 69.67 72.81
N ASN A 9 16.96 70.22 72.27
CA ASN A 9 16.17 69.60 71.21
C ASN A 9 16.90 69.54 69.85
N LEU A 10 17.74 70.54 69.54
CA LEU A 10 18.50 70.59 68.28
C LEU A 10 19.61 69.52 68.20
N ARG A 11 20.22 69.15 69.33
CA ARG A 11 21.23 68.07 69.38
C ARG A 11 20.62 66.68 69.19
N ILE A 12 19.43 66.40 69.73
CA ILE A 12 18.75 65.10 69.55
C ILE A 12 18.28 64.91 68.09
N LEU A 13 17.83 65.99 67.43
CA LEU A 13 17.43 65.95 66.02
C LEU A 13 18.62 65.72 65.06
N LYS A 14 19.78 66.35 65.31
CA LYS A 14 21.00 66.10 64.50
C LYS A 14 21.52 64.67 64.65
N ASN A 15 21.44 64.07 65.84
CA ASN A 15 21.93 62.70 66.05
C ASN A 15 21.01 61.62 65.44
N LYS A 16 19.69 61.86 65.38
CA LYS A 16 18.74 60.97 64.66
C LYS A 16 18.90 61.05 63.13
N GLN A 17 19.26 62.20 62.58
CA GLN A 17 19.51 62.38 61.14
C GLN A 17 20.77 61.61 60.65
N GLY A 18 21.84 61.57 61.45
CA GLY A 18 23.06 60.80 61.13
C GLY A 18 22.84 59.29 61.07
N LYS A 19 22.12 58.72 62.06
CA LYS A 19 21.78 57.28 62.09
C LYS A 19 20.86 56.85 60.93
N ARG A 20 19.90 57.69 60.53
CA ARG A 20 19.01 57.41 59.39
C ARG A 20 19.74 57.39 58.04
N LYS A 21 20.76 58.24 57.85
CA LYS A 21 21.57 58.26 56.61
C LYS A 21 22.43 57.00 56.45
N GLY A 22 23.06 56.52 57.52
CA GLY A 22 23.86 55.28 57.48
C GLY A 22 23.02 54.02 57.20
N THR A 23 21.78 53.98 57.70
CA THR A 23 20.88 52.82 57.47
C THR A 23 20.36 52.78 56.03
N ARG A 24 20.09 53.94 55.43
CA ARG A 24 19.66 54.06 54.02
C ARG A 24 20.75 53.64 53.04
N MET A 25 22.01 54.01 53.27
CA MET A 25 23.11 53.56 52.40
C MET A 25 23.27 52.04 52.39
N LYS A 26 23.19 51.39 53.57
CA LYS A 26 23.27 49.92 53.66
C LYS A 26 22.13 49.24 52.90
N ALA A 27 20.91 49.77 53.01
CA ALA A 27 19.77 49.23 52.27
C ALA A 27 19.96 49.34 50.75
N VAL A 28 20.42 50.49 50.24
CA VAL A 28 20.69 50.70 48.80
C VAL A 28 21.75 49.71 48.29
N THR A 29 22.84 49.50 49.03
CA THR A 29 23.87 48.53 48.65
C THR A 29 23.31 47.11 48.61
N ILE A 30 22.52 46.70 49.60
CA ILE A 30 21.90 45.37 49.63
C ILE A 30 20.94 45.19 48.43
N PHE A 31 20.09 46.17 48.15
CA PHE A 31 19.20 46.15 46.99
C PHE A 31 19.97 46.04 45.67
N MET A 32 21.06 46.78 45.52
CA MET A 32 21.91 46.70 44.33
C MET A 32 22.56 45.31 44.19
N CYS A 33 23.06 44.73 45.28
CA CYS A 33 23.61 43.36 45.27
C CYS A 33 22.55 42.33 44.87
N ILE A 34 21.34 42.42 45.42
CA ILE A 34 20.23 41.52 45.05
C ILE A 34 19.87 41.69 43.58
N ALA A 35 19.77 42.93 43.08
CA ALA A 35 19.48 43.20 41.67
C ALA A 35 20.53 42.60 40.74
N LEU A 36 21.83 42.71 41.09
CA LEU A 36 22.91 42.10 40.32
C LEU A 36 22.86 40.57 40.34
N LEU A 37 22.52 39.96 41.48
CA LEU A 37 22.36 38.51 41.59
C LEU A 37 21.17 38.02 40.74
N VAL A 38 20.04 38.71 40.81
CA VAL A 38 18.85 38.38 39.99
C VAL A 38 19.17 38.52 38.51
N LEU A 39 19.84 39.59 38.10
CA LEU A 39 20.25 39.79 36.72
C LEU A 39 21.22 38.70 36.25
N GLY A 40 22.17 38.30 37.09
CA GLY A 40 23.12 37.21 36.78
C GLY A 40 22.47 35.83 36.67
N VAL A 41 21.45 35.54 37.49
CA VAL A 41 20.67 34.30 37.36
C VAL A 41 19.83 34.34 36.08
N PHE A 42 19.18 35.47 35.80
CA PHE A 42 18.37 35.65 34.61
C PHE A 42 19.18 35.48 33.32
N THR A 43 20.36 36.09 33.22
CA THR A 43 21.22 35.94 32.02
C THR A 43 21.70 34.51 31.83
N ARG A 44 21.98 33.76 32.91
CA ARG A 44 22.33 32.34 32.81
C ARG A 44 21.19 31.48 32.31
N ILE A 45 19.96 31.73 32.79
CA ILE A 45 18.77 30.99 32.32
C ILE A 45 18.58 31.24 30.82
N MET A 46 18.58 32.51 30.39
CA MET A 46 18.44 32.87 28.98
C MET A 46 19.52 32.26 28.10
N PHE A 47 20.78 32.23 28.58
CA PHE A 47 21.88 31.64 27.81
C PHE A 47 21.74 30.11 27.67
N ASN A 48 21.26 29.42 28.72
CA ASN A 48 21.03 27.99 28.67
C ASN A 48 19.90 27.62 27.69
N GLU A 49 18.80 28.38 27.68
CA GLU A 49 17.72 28.19 26.70
C GLU A 49 18.21 28.45 25.26
N LEU A 50 19.04 29.47 25.06
CA LEU A 50 19.62 29.79 23.75
C LEU A 50 20.54 28.65 23.23
N ASP A 51 21.35 28.05 24.11
CA ASP A 51 22.20 26.91 23.77
C ASP A 51 21.38 25.66 23.41
N GLN A 52 20.29 25.40 24.15
CA GLN A 52 19.36 24.33 23.82
C GLN A 52 18.71 24.55 22.46
N MET A 53 18.23 25.77 22.18
CA MET A 53 17.64 26.11 20.89
C MET A 53 18.63 25.90 19.74
N ASN A 54 19.89 26.32 19.88
CA ASN A 54 20.90 26.11 18.84
C ASN A 54 21.17 24.63 18.58
N LYS A 55 21.25 23.80 19.62
CA LYS A 55 21.40 22.35 19.47
C LYS A 55 20.22 21.72 18.72
N THR A 56 18.99 22.14 19.04
CA THR A 56 17.81 21.67 18.30
C THR A 56 17.81 22.13 16.85
N LEU A 57 18.26 23.35 16.58
CA LEU A 57 18.35 23.91 15.23
C LEU A 57 19.37 23.15 14.37
N ASP A 58 20.52 22.81 14.93
CA ASP A 58 21.54 22.01 14.24
C ASP A 58 21.03 20.59 13.94
N GLY A 59 20.31 19.97 14.89
CA GLY A 59 19.65 18.68 14.67
C GLY A 59 18.65 18.73 13.51
N ILE A 60 17.75 19.71 13.52
CA ILE A 60 16.77 19.91 12.44
C ILE A 60 17.47 20.15 11.09
N LYS A 61 18.57 20.90 11.07
CA LYS A 61 19.31 21.16 9.84
C LYS A 61 19.90 19.88 9.24
N ILE A 62 20.43 18.99 10.07
CA ILE A 62 20.92 17.68 9.64
C ILE A 62 19.77 16.83 9.07
N GLU A 63 18.62 16.79 9.77
CA GLU A 63 17.45 16.05 9.31
C GLU A 63 16.93 16.57 7.97
N VAL A 64 16.92 17.89 7.75
CA VAL A 64 16.50 18.50 6.48
C VAL A 64 17.44 18.11 5.33
N GLU A 65 18.76 18.09 5.55
CA GLU A 65 19.71 17.65 4.53
C GLU A 65 19.57 16.15 4.22
N GLN A 66 19.30 15.32 5.23
CA GLN A 66 19.00 13.90 5.02
C GLN A 66 17.72 13.72 4.20
N MET A 67 16.64 14.42 4.55
CA MET A 67 15.38 14.35 3.79
C MET A 67 15.54 14.81 2.34
N LYS A 68 16.37 15.82 2.06
CA LYS A 68 16.68 16.23 0.69
C LYS A 68 17.37 15.12 -0.11
N LYS A 69 18.29 14.39 0.53
CA LYS A 69 18.96 13.25 -0.09
C LYS A 69 17.96 12.14 -0.40
N ASP A 70 17.14 11.76 0.57
CA ASP A 70 16.13 10.71 0.39
C ASP A 70 15.11 11.07 -0.71
N LEU A 71 14.72 12.35 -0.79
CA LEU A 71 13.85 12.86 -1.86
C LEU A 71 14.49 12.71 -3.25
N SER A 72 15.81 12.93 -3.36
CA SER A 72 16.53 12.78 -4.62
C SER A 72 16.61 11.33 -5.09
N GLU A 73 16.81 10.39 -4.16
CA GLU A 73 16.81 8.96 -4.43
C GLU A 73 15.42 8.48 -4.87
N LEU A 74 14.35 8.92 -4.20
CA LEU A 74 12.98 8.62 -4.58
C LEU A 74 12.62 9.15 -5.98
N ARG A 75 13.13 10.33 -6.37
CA ARG A 75 12.91 10.86 -7.73
C ARG A 75 13.58 10.01 -8.80
N MET A 76 14.77 9.47 -8.53
CA MET A 76 15.44 8.56 -9.47
C MET A 76 14.66 7.27 -9.64
N LEU A 77 14.20 6.66 -8.54
CA LEU A 77 13.35 5.47 -8.58
C LEU A 77 12.03 5.70 -9.33
N ALA A 78 11.41 6.88 -9.16
CA ALA A 78 10.21 7.26 -9.90
C ALA A 78 10.47 7.39 -11.41
N ALA A 79 11.66 7.84 -11.82
CA ALA A 79 12.05 7.91 -13.23
C ALA A 79 12.29 6.52 -13.83
N GLU A 80 12.94 5.61 -13.09
CA GLU A 80 13.18 4.23 -13.52
C GLU A 80 11.87 3.45 -13.69
N THR A 81 10.97 3.55 -12.70
CA THR A 81 9.66 2.88 -12.77
C THR A 81 8.79 3.39 -13.92
N LYS A 82 8.85 4.69 -14.22
CA LYS A 82 8.17 5.25 -15.40
C LYS A 82 8.72 4.66 -16.70
N LYS A 83 10.05 4.53 -16.81
CA LYS A 83 10.69 3.92 -17.99
C LYS A 83 10.27 2.46 -18.18
N MET A 84 10.26 1.67 -17.10
CA MET A 84 9.79 0.28 -17.14
C MET A 84 8.30 0.19 -17.55
N ALA A 85 7.46 1.09 -17.05
CA ALA A 85 6.04 1.12 -17.42
C ALA A 85 5.84 1.44 -18.91
N ASP A 86 6.64 2.36 -19.46
CA ASP A 86 6.60 2.70 -20.88
C ASP A 86 7.10 1.53 -21.75
N GLU A 87 8.14 0.81 -21.33
CA GLU A 87 8.64 -0.41 -22.01
C GLU A 87 7.56 -1.52 -22.05
N LEU A 88 6.92 -1.81 -20.92
CA LEU A 88 5.83 -2.81 -20.84
C LEU A 88 4.62 -2.41 -21.70
N ARG A 89 4.32 -1.11 -21.79
CA ARG A 89 3.23 -0.61 -22.64
C ARG A 89 3.52 -0.85 -24.13
N MET A 90 4.77 -0.71 -24.55
CA MET A 90 5.19 -0.99 -25.92
C MET A 90 5.13 -2.49 -26.22
N GLU A 91 5.59 -3.35 -25.32
CA GLU A 91 5.49 -4.81 -25.46
C GLU A 91 4.04 -5.28 -25.57
N SER A 92 3.14 -4.74 -24.73
CA SER A 92 1.71 -5.04 -24.80
C SER A 92 1.09 -4.64 -26.14
N LEU A 93 1.50 -3.50 -26.71
CA LEU A 93 1.03 -3.05 -28.03
C LEU A 93 1.53 -3.95 -29.17
N GLU A 94 2.76 -4.47 -29.08
CA GLU A 94 3.31 -5.41 -30.05
C GLU A 94 2.57 -6.75 -30.01
N LEU A 95 2.37 -7.31 -28.81
CA LEU A 95 1.58 -8.52 -28.62
C LEU A 95 0.16 -8.37 -29.18
N LYS A 96 -0.48 -7.23 -28.92
CA LYS A 96 -1.82 -6.95 -29.46
C LYS A 96 -1.86 -6.95 -30.98
N LYS A 97 -0.85 -6.40 -31.65
CA LYS A 97 -0.76 -6.42 -33.13
C LYS A 97 -0.60 -7.83 -33.68
N THR A 98 0.08 -8.73 -32.96
CA THR A 98 0.22 -10.14 -33.37
C THR A 98 -1.06 -10.97 -33.18
N LEU A 99 -1.96 -10.56 -32.27
CA LEU A 99 -3.20 -11.30 -31.98
C LEU A 99 -4.38 -10.95 -32.91
N GLU A 100 -4.43 -9.73 -33.44
CA GLU A 100 -5.52 -9.27 -34.32
C GLU A 100 -5.70 -10.08 -35.64
N PRO A 101 -4.66 -10.59 -36.34
CA PRO A 101 -4.90 -11.41 -37.54
C PRO A 101 -5.55 -12.78 -37.25
N ASN A 102 -5.55 -13.26 -36.00
CA ASN A 102 -6.10 -14.60 -35.67
C ASN A 102 -7.62 -14.61 -35.41
N LYS A 103 -8.24 -13.46 -35.11
CA LYS A 103 -9.69 -13.38 -34.83
C LYS A 103 -10.56 -13.62 -36.07
N ALA A 104 -10.06 -13.26 -37.26
CA ALA A 104 -10.76 -13.50 -38.53
C ALA A 104 -10.76 -14.99 -38.91
N ALA A 105 -9.68 -15.72 -38.59
CA ALA A 105 -9.59 -17.17 -38.82
C ALA A 105 -10.43 -17.98 -37.80
N GLU A 106 -10.56 -17.50 -36.57
CA GLU A 106 -11.41 -18.13 -35.54
C GLU A 106 -12.91 -18.02 -35.84
N THR A 107 -13.37 -16.88 -36.35
CA THR A 107 -14.79 -16.66 -36.68
C THR A 107 -15.26 -17.57 -37.84
N GLY A 108 -14.39 -17.86 -38.81
CA GLY A 108 -14.70 -18.80 -39.89
C GLY A 108 -14.65 -20.28 -39.48
N ARG A 109 -13.84 -20.64 -38.47
CA ARG A 109 -13.74 -22.01 -37.94
C ARG A 109 -14.93 -22.40 -37.07
N LYS A 110 -15.40 -21.50 -36.21
CA LYS A 110 -16.52 -21.78 -35.28
C LYS A 110 -17.82 -22.18 -35.99
N ASN A 111 -18.12 -21.56 -37.13
CA ASN A 111 -19.35 -21.86 -37.89
C ASN A 111 -19.38 -23.31 -38.40
N ASN A 112 -18.23 -23.86 -38.81
CA ASN A 112 -18.15 -25.23 -39.31
C ASN A 112 -18.28 -26.27 -38.19
N ASP A 113 -17.74 -25.97 -37.01
CA ASP A 113 -17.79 -26.87 -35.85
C ASP A 113 -19.22 -26.99 -35.30
N GLU A 114 -20.00 -25.90 -35.29
CA GLU A 114 -21.41 -25.92 -34.90
C GLU A 114 -22.28 -26.76 -35.86
N ASP A 115 -22.06 -26.63 -37.17
CA ASP A 115 -22.75 -27.44 -38.19
C ASP A 115 -22.43 -28.94 -38.02
N LEU A 116 -21.17 -29.28 -37.75
CA LEU A 116 -20.73 -30.66 -37.48
C LEU A 116 -21.40 -31.22 -36.22
N ILE A 117 -21.44 -30.44 -35.13
CA ILE A 117 -22.08 -30.85 -33.87
C ILE A 117 -23.58 -31.08 -34.06
N GLY A 118 -24.26 -30.20 -34.82
CA GLY A 118 -25.70 -30.33 -35.12
C GLY A 118 -26.04 -31.62 -35.87
N SER A 119 -25.13 -32.10 -36.73
CA SER A 119 -25.31 -33.29 -37.55
C SER A 119 -25.08 -34.64 -36.82
N LEU A 120 -24.51 -34.61 -35.60
CA LEU A 120 -24.18 -35.81 -34.83
C LEU A 120 -25.42 -36.65 -34.48
N ARG A 121 -25.29 -37.98 -34.63
CA ARG A 121 -26.26 -38.94 -34.13
C ARG A 121 -25.95 -39.34 -32.68
N PRO A 122 -26.95 -39.74 -31.86
CA PRO A 122 -26.68 -40.22 -30.50
C PRO A 122 -25.69 -41.39 -30.50
N GLY A 123 -24.59 -41.25 -29.75
CA GLY A 123 -23.50 -42.22 -29.66
C GLY A 123 -22.30 -41.92 -30.56
N GLU A 124 -22.36 -40.86 -31.37
CA GLU A 124 -21.31 -40.44 -32.29
C GLU A 124 -20.42 -39.35 -31.67
N SER A 125 -19.15 -39.34 -32.09
CA SER A 125 -18.17 -38.32 -31.71
C SER A 125 -17.52 -37.70 -32.95
N VAL A 126 -17.31 -36.39 -32.93
CA VAL A 126 -16.54 -35.66 -33.94
C VAL A 126 -15.39 -34.90 -33.28
N ARG A 127 -14.25 -34.81 -33.97
CA ARG A 127 -13.13 -33.95 -33.55
C ARG A 127 -13.35 -32.55 -34.11
N LEU A 128 -13.26 -31.57 -33.22
CA LEU A 128 -13.39 -30.15 -33.53
C LEU A 128 -12.04 -29.58 -33.97
N SER A 129 -12.07 -28.35 -34.50
CA SER A 129 -10.88 -27.70 -35.06
C SER A 129 -9.79 -27.33 -34.04
N ASP A 130 -10.12 -27.36 -32.74
CA ASP A 130 -9.25 -27.06 -31.59
C ASP A 130 -8.66 -28.32 -30.92
N ASP A 131 -8.76 -29.49 -31.59
CA ASP A 131 -8.46 -30.83 -31.05
C ASP A 131 -9.39 -31.29 -29.92
N SER A 132 -10.48 -30.57 -29.64
CA SER A 132 -11.51 -31.03 -28.70
C SER A 132 -12.39 -32.09 -29.37
N LEU A 133 -13.07 -32.90 -28.55
CA LEU A 133 -13.96 -33.96 -29.01
C LEU A 133 -15.40 -33.64 -28.58
N ALA A 134 -16.30 -33.45 -29.53
CA ALA A 134 -17.73 -33.37 -29.24
C ALA A 134 -18.36 -34.77 -29.35
N TYR A 135 -19.14 -35.16 -28.35
CA TYR A 135 -19.87 -36.42 -28.30
C TYR A 135 -21.34 -36.19 -28.00
N LYS A 136 -22.24 -36.82 -28.76
CA LYS A 136 -23.67 -36.76 -28.49
C LYS A 136 -24.10 -37.94 -27.63
N VAL A 137 -24.55 -37.66 -26.42
CA VAL A 137 -24.91 -38.65 -25.40
C VAL A 137 -26.04 -39.57 -25.91
N LYS A 138 -25.86 -40.88 -25.77
CA LYS A 138 -26.85 -41.90 -26.08
C LYS A 138 -27.56 -42.37 -24.81
N SER A 139 -28.79 -42.87 -24.96
CA SER A 139 -29.49 -43.55 -23.87
C SER A 139 -28.67 -44.72 -23.31
N GLY A 140 -28.51 -44.74 -21.98
CA GLY A 140 -27.71 -45.73 -21.25
C GLY A 140 -26.25 -45.32 -20.99
N ASP A 141 -25.80 -44.18 -21.51
CA ASP A 141 -24.48 -43.64 -21.21
C ASP A 141 -24.39 -43.16 -19.76
N CYS A 142 -23.18 -43.24 -19.21
CA CYS A 142 -22.84 -42.69 -17.90
C CYS A 142 -21.59 -41.84 -18.05
N LEU A 143 -21.56 -40.67 -17.41
CA LEU A 143 -20.45 -39.74 -17.59
C LEU A 143 -19.10 -40.36 -17.20
N SER A 144 -19.05 -41.16 -16.12
CA SER A 144 -17.84 -41.89 -15.72
C SER A 144 -17.28 -42.82 -16.79
N ARG A 145 -18.14 -43.48 -17.58
CA ARG A 145 -17.70 -44.34 -18.69
C ARG A 145 -17.26 -43.51 -19.89
N LEU A 146 -17.93 -42.40 -20.17
CA LEU A 146 -17.56 -41.50 -21.26
C LEU A 146 -16.20 -40.82 -20.97
N THR A 147 -15.96 -40.38 -19.74
CA THR A 147 -14.65 -39.82 -19.36
C THR A 147 -13.56 -40.89 -19.36
N GLU A 148 -13.83 -42.11 -18.86
CA GLU A 148 -12.85 -43.21 -18.96
C GLU A 148 -12.48 -43.48 -20.42
N ARG A 149 -13.47 -43.46 -21.32
CA ARG A 149 -13.28 -43.71 -22.75
C ARG A 149 -12.49 -42.62 -23.47
N PHE A 150 -12.77 -41.35 -23.19
CA PHE A 150 -12.24 -40.24 -23.98
C PHE A 150 -11.03 -39.54 -23.33
N THR A 151 -10.92 -39.55 -22.01
CA THR A 151 -9.86 -38.87 -21.27
C THR A 151 -9.00 -39.82 -20.44
N GLY A 152 -9.34 -41.12 -20.43
CA GLY A 152 -8.68 -42.13 -19.59
C GLY A 152 -8.99 -41.98 -18.10
N CYS A 153 -9.82 -41.01 -17.71
CA CYS A 153 -10.06 -40.61 -16.33
C CYS A 153 -11.52 -40.85 -15.92
N GLY A 154 -11.85 -42.10 -15.56
CA GLY A 154 -13.21 -42.51 -15.13
C GLY A 154 -13.40 -42.69 -13.62
N ARG A 155 -12.33 -42.61 -12.83
CA ARG A 155 -12.35 -42.96 -11.39
C ARG A 155 -11.74 -41.85 -10.53
N ARG A 156 -12.02 -41.87 -9.24
CA ARG A 156 -11.33 -40.98 -8.29
C ARG A 156 -9.85 -41.39 -8.17
N PRO A 157 -8.91 -40.45 -8.01
CA PRO A 157 -9.11 -38.99 -7.83
C PRO A 157 -9.10 -38.17 -9.14
N CYS A 158 -8.79 -38.76 -10.29
CA CYS A 158 -8.64 -38.02 -11.56
C CYS A 158 -9.96 -37.39 -12.06
N TRP A 159 -11.11 -37.92 -11.64
CA TRP A 159 -12.44 -37.38 -11.93
C TRP A 159 -12.63 -35.91 -11.53
N GLU A 160 -12.15 -35.46 -10.37
CA GLU A 160 -12.43 -34.11 -9.87
C GLU A 160 -11.76 -33.03 -10.73
N LYS A 161 -10.50 -33.27 -11.12
CA LYS A 161 -9.77 -32.37 -12.02
C LYS A 161 -10.40 -32.31 -13.40
N GLU A 162 -10.90 -33.45 -13.89
CA GLU A 162 -11.51 -33.55 -15.20
C GLU A 162 -12.91 -32.93 -15.23
N TRP A 163 -13.67 -33.08 -14.15
CA TRP A 163 -14.94 -32.39 -13.96
C TRP A 163 -14.80 -30.86 -14.08
N HIS A 164 -13.80 -30.27 -13.45
CA HIS A 164 -13.57 -28.82 -13.56
C HIS A 164 -13.27 -28.36 -14.99
N ARG A 165 -12.60 -29.21 -15.78
CA ARG A 165 -12.34 -28.93 -17.20
C ARG A 165 -13.60 -29.08 -18.05
N LEU A 166 -14.30 -30.21 -17.90
CA LEU A 166 -15.56 -30.47 -18.58
C LEU A 166 -16.60 -29.37 -18.32
N ARG A 167 -16.68 -28.87 -17.08
CA ARG A 167 -17.58 -27.75 -16.75
C ARG A 167 -17.16 -26.43 -17.41
N THR A 168 -15.87 -26.20 -17.56
CA THR A 168 -15.37 -25.00 -18.28
C THR A 168 -15.77 -25.04 -19.75
N ASP A 169 -15.68 -26.21 -20.36
CA ASP A 169 -15.99 -26.40 -21.78
C ASP A 169 -17.50 -26.57 -22.04
N ASN A 170 -18.28 -26.90 -21.01
CA ASN A 170 -19.73 -27.13 -21.09
C ASN A 170 -20.44 -26.29 -20.00
N PRO A 171 -20.65 -24.98 -20.21
CA PRO A 171 -21.23 -24.10 -19.19
C PRO A 171 -22.66 -24.49 -18.78
N ASP A 172 -23.43 -25.11 -19.68
CA ASP A 172 -24.79 -25.60 -19.39
C ASP A 172 -24.80 -26.89 -18.54
N PHE A 173 -23.64 -27.53 -18.38
CA PHE A 173 -23.50 -28.77 -17.65
C PHE A 173 -23.22 -28.51 -16.16
N THR A 174 -24.30 -28.39 -15.39
CA THR A 174 -24.25 -27.92 -13.99
C THR A 174 -23.99 -29.04 -12.96
N ASP A 175 -24.47 -30.26 -13.22
CA ASP A 175 -24.39 -31.41 -12.30
C ASP A 175 -23.59 -32.58 -12.92
N PRO A 176 -22.48 -33.03 -12.31
CA PRO A 176 -21.65 -34.12 -12.83
C PRO A 176 -22.34 -35.49 -12.87
N HIS A 177 -23.47 -35.65 -12.17
CA HIS A 177 -24.18 -36.92 -12.07
C HIS A 177 -25.37 -37.03 -13.03
N LEU A 178 -25.72 -35.95 -13.74
CA LEU A 178 -26.89 -35.88 -14.60
C LEU A 178 -26.50 -35.57 -16.03
N ILE A 179 -26.47 -36.60 -16.88
CA ILE A 179 -26.37 -36.44 -18.34
C ILE A 179 -27.62 -36.98 -19.02
N TYR A 180 -28.07 -36.28 -20.06
CA TYR A 180 -29.30 -36.63 -20.77
C TYR A 180 -29.02 -37.14 -22.19
N PRO A 181 -29.77 -38.12 -22.69
CA PRO A 181 -29.69 -38.52 -24.09
C PRO A 181 -29.93 -37.33 -25.03
N GLY A 182 -29.08 -37.19 -26.04
CA GLY A 182 -29.13 -36.08 -26.99
C GLY A 182 -28.32 -34.84 -26.58
N GLN A 183 -27.90 -34.75 -25.32
CA GLN A 183 -26.97 -33.71 -24.85
C GLN A 183 -25.62 -33.88 -25.57
N VAL A 184 -25.02 -32.76 -25.97
CA VAL A 184 -23.66 -32.76 -26.52
C VAL A 184 -22.69 -32.45 -25.38
N LEU A 185 -21.65 -33.27 -25.25
CA LEU A 185 -20.55 -33.06 -24.32
C LEU A 185 -19.28 -32.78 -25.11
N ILE A 186 -18.62 -31.68 -24.77
CA ILE A 186 -17.32 -31.29 -25.31
C ILE A 186 -16.25 -31.74 -24.33
N PHE A 187 -15.36 -32.61 -24.80
CA PHE A 187 -14.16 -33.00 -24.09
C PHE A 187 -13.01 -32.16 -24.66
N GLY A 188 -12.52 -31.20 -23.89
CA GLY A 188 -11.37 -30.39 -24.27
C GLY A 188 -10.13 -31.25 -24.54
N LYS A 189 -9.15 -30.66 -25.23
CA LYS A 189 -7.91 -31.33 -25.67
C LYS A 189 -7.34 -32.27 -24.60
N SER A 190 -7.55 -33.58 -24.79
CA SER A 190 -6.83 -34.59 -24.03
C SER A 190 -5.36 -34.43 -24.39
N MET A 191 -4.50 -34.10 -23.42
CA MET A 191 -3.07 -34.36 -23.61
C MET A 191 -2.93 -35.87 -23.73
N GLN A 192 -2.92 -36.38 -24.96
CA GLN A 192 -2.41 -37.70 -25.25
C GLN A 192 -0.93 -37.64 -24.83
N ASN A 193 -0.61 -38.31 -23.72
CA ASN A 193 0.76 -38.72 -23.44
C ASN A 193 1.20 -39.74 -24.50
#